data_AF-A0A9X2Q6L2-F1
#
_entry.id   AF-A0A9X2Q6L2-F1
#
_cell.length_a   1.000
_cell.length_b   1.000
_cell.length_c   1.000
_cell.angle_alpha   90.00
_cell.angle_beta   90.00
_cell.angle_gamma   90.00
#
_symmetry.space_group_name_H-M   'P 1'
#
loop_
_entity.id
_entity.type
_entity.pdbx_description
1 polymer ?
#
loop_
_entity_poly.entity_id
_entity_poly.type
_entity_poly.pdbx_seq_one_letter_code
_entity_poly.pdbx_strand_id
1 'polypeptide(L)' 'MHSKRTLYLEAGAEEVWVVTEEGAVRFFADEETKASGVLPGFPEHV' A
#
# COMPACT_ATOMS: atom_id res chain seq x y z
N MET A 1 -6.51 7.38 8.74
CA MET A 1 -5.76 6.70 7.65
C MET A 1 -6.67 6.11 6.56
N HIS A 2 -7.88 5.62 6.87
CA HIS A 2 -8.81 5.11 5.83
C HIS A 2 -9.13 6.11 4.71
N SER A 3 -9.37 7.38 5.06
CA SER A 3 -9.84 8.40 4.10
C SER A 3 -8.86 8.71 2.96
N LYS A 4 -7.54 8.61 3.22
CA LYS A 4 -6.52 8.86 2.17
C LYS A 4 -6.37 7.68 1.24
N ARG A 5 -6.41 6.45 1.77
CA ARG A 5 -6.31 5.22 0.98
C ARG A 5 -7.44 5.15 -0.03
N THR A 6 -8.68 5.29 0.44
CA THR A 6 -9.86 5.25 -0.43
C THR A 6 -9.79 6.31 -1.52
N LEU A 7 -9.35 7.53 -1.20
CA LEU A 7 -9.20 8.59 -2.19
C LEU A 7 -8.26 8.20 -3.35
N TYR A 8 -7.11 7.58 -3.06
CA TYR A 8 -6.17 7.18 -4.10
C TYR A 8 -6.66 5.97 -4.91
N LEU A 9 -7.30 5.00 -4.26
CA LEU A 9 -7.91 3.86 -4.94
C LEU A 9 -9.06 4.31 -5.86
N GLU A 10 -9.94 5.20 -5.38
CA GLU A 10 -11.03 5.77 -6.18
C GLU A 10 -10.52 6.68 -7.32
N ALA A 11 -9.36 7.30 -7.14
CA ALA A 11 -8.68 8.04 -8.19
C ALA A 11 -8.03 7.12 -9.26
N GLY A 12 -8.12 5.79 -9.11
CA GLY A 12 -7.63 4.81 -10.07
C GLY A 12 -6.24 4.25 -9.76
N ALA A 13 -5.72 4.43 -8.54
CA ALA A 13 -4.51 3.72 -8.13
C ALA A 13 -4.80 2.22 -8.01
N GLU A 14 -3.95 1.40 -8.63
CA GLU A 14 -4.02 -0.07 -8.53
C GLU A 14 -3.65 -0.55 -7.12
N GLU A 15 -2.70 0.12 -6.47
CA GLU A 15 -2.24 -0.19 -5.12
C GLU A 15 -1.72 1.08 -4.42
N VAL A 16 -1.99 1.21 -3.13
CA VAL A 16 -1.52 2.30 -2.27
C VAL A 16 -0.52 1.75 -1.27
N TRP A 17 0.66 2.36 -1.19
CA TRP A 17 1.72 1.91 -0.28
C TRP A 17 1.89 2.95 0.82
N VAL A 18 1.87 2.50 2.06
CA VAL A 18 2.07 3.36 3.22
C VAL A 18 3.32 2.91 3.93
N VAL A 19 4.31 3.80 3.97
CA VAL A 19 5.51 3.62 4.78
C VAL A 19 5.23 4.21 6.16
N THR A 20 5.43 3.42 7.22
CA THR A 20 5.32 3.87 8.60
C THR A 20 6.59 4.63 9.02
N GLU A 21 6.54 5.33 10.15
CA GLU A 21 7.73 6.00 10.70
C GLU A 21 8.87 5.03 11.06
N GLU A 22 8.53 3.76 11.28
CA GLU A 22 9.48 2.67 11.55
C GLU A 22 10.07 2.05 10.28
N GLY A 23 9.75 2.57 9.08
CA GLY A 23 10.23 2.04 7.80
C GLY A 23 9.42 0.86 7.26
N ALA A 24 8.44 0.35 8.00
CA ALA A 24 7.61 -0.75 7.54
C ALA A 24 6.66 -0.32 6.40
N VAL A 25 6.55 -1.14 5.37
CA VAL A 25 5.73 -0.87 4.19
C VAL A 25 4.46 -1.72 4.25
N ARG A 26 3.31 -1.06 4.16
CA ARG A 26 1.99 -1.72 4.10
C ARG A 26 1.36 -1.51 2.73
N PHE A 27 0.94 -2.61 2.12
CA PHE A 27 0.37 -2.63 0.78
C PHE A 27 -1.15 -2.72 0.85
N PHE A 28 -1.79 -1.92 0.02
CA PHE A 28 -3.23 -1.74 0.05
C PHE A 28 -3.78 -1.65 -1.37
N ALA A 29 -4.29 -2.77 -1.86
CA ALA A 29 -5.15 -2.80 -3.05
C ALA A 29 -6.61 -2.64 -2.59
N ASP A 30 -7.52 -3.54 -2.95
CA ASP A 30 -8.90 -3.60 -2.42
C ASP A 30 -8.91 -3.88 -0.91
N GLU A 31 -8.14 -4.90 -0.49
CA GLU A 31 -7.88 -5.25 0.91
C GLU A 31 -6.40 -5.05 1.29
N GLU A 32 -6.07 -5.18 2.57
CA GLU A 32 -4.66 -5.10 3.00
C GLU A 32 -3.95 -6.40 2.64
N THR A 33 -2.80 -6.27 1.98
CA THR A 33 -2.00 -7.43 1.57
C THR A 33 -0.63 -7.41 2.26
N LYS A 34 -0.05 -8.59 2.46
CA LYS A 34 1.30 -8.72 3.04
C LYS A 34 2.42 -8.42 2.05
N ALA A 35 2.12 -8.44 0.76
CA ALA A 35 3.07 -8.23 -0.32
C ALA A 35 2.38 -7.49 -1.46
N SER A 36 3.14 -6.69 -2.19
CA SER A 36 2.63 -5.98 -3.36
C SER A 36 2.24 -6.98 -4.45
N GLY A 37 1.03 -6.81 -4.99
CA GLY A 37 0.60 -7.53 -6.19
C GLY A 37 1.27 -6.99 -7.46
N VAL A 38 1.59 -5.69 -7.46
CA VAL A 38 2.20 -4.98 -8.58
C VAL A 38 3.71 -5.24 -8.67
N LEU A 39 4.39 -5.31 -7.53
CA LEU A 39 5.82 -5.56 -7.42
C LEU A 39 6.14 -6.60 -6.33
N PRO A 40 6.09 -7.91 -6.66
CA PRO A 40 6.25 -8.99 -5.68
C PRO A 40 7.61 -9.01 -4.96
N GLY A 41 8.62 -8.35 -5.52
CA GLY A 41 9.97 -8.25 -4.95
C GLY A 41 10.22 -7.01 -4.09
N PHE A 42 9.20 -6.18 -3.84
CA PHE A 42 9.39 -4.98 -3.03
C PHE A 42 9.63 -5.36 -1.56
N PRO A 43 10.62 -4.77 -0.89
CA PRO A 43 10.87 -5.06 0.52
C PRO A 43 9.73 -4.56 1.40
N GLU A 44 9.40 -5.33 2.43
CA GLU A 44 8.41 -4.97 3.45
C GLU A 44 8.93 -3.91 4.45
N HIS A 45 10.19 -3.49 4.32
CA HIS A 45 10.83 -2.47 5.15
C HIS A 45 11.84 -1.67 4.32
N VAL A 46 11.84 -0.33 4.46
CA VAL A 46 12.74 0.60 3.75
C VAL A 46 13.54 1.49 4.69
#